data_AF-A0AAE1YA84-F1
#
_entry.id   AF-A0AAE1YA84-F1
#
_cell.length_a   1.000
_cell.length_b   1.000
_cell.length_c   1.000
_cell.angle_alpha   90.00
_cell.angle_beta   90.00
_cell.angle_gamma   90.00
#
_symmetry.space_group_name_H-M   'P 1'
#
loop_
_entity.id
_entity.type
_entity.pdbx_description
1 polymer ?
#
loop_
_entity_poly.entity_id
_entity_poly.type
_entity_poly.pdbx_seq_one_letter_code
_entity_poly.pdbx_strand_id
1 'polypeptide(L)'
;MPHFDAIAKDEACWEAEQEQQNIAECKRKFSSSGGEVTQPRKGKEAKVIDEAKKKLRENAIQKNSRWMYDVGIPFNAVNYDILGPAIEAIGQYGSGMKPPSYYEVRVKYLENELEHTNNVLKSWKD
;
A
#
# COMPACT_ATOMS: atom_id res chain seq x y z
N MET A 1 -23.40 -2.21 -18.63
CA MET A 1 -22.24 -1.31 -18.48
C MET A 1 -20.95 -2.11 -18.66
N PRO A 2 -20.43 -2.25 -19.89
CA PRO A 2 -19.26 -3.10 -20.17
C PRO A 2 -17.90 -2.47 -19.82
N HIS A 3 -17.86 -1.19 -19.41
CA HIS A 3 -16.61 -0.50 -19.11
C HIS A 3 -15.98 -0.93 -17.77
N PHE A 4 -16.80 -1.28 -16.77
CA PHE A 4 -16.30 -1.73 -15.47
C PHE A 4 -15.68 -3.14 -15.53
N ASP A 5 -16.25 -4.04 -16.33
CA ASP A 5 -15.73 -5.41 -16.51
C ASP A 5 -14.39 -5.46 -17.26
N ALA A 6 -14.11 -4.45 -18.09
CA ALA A 6 -12.83 -4.31 -18.78
C ALA A 6 -11.73 -3.84 -17.82
N ILE A 7 -12.04 -2.89 -16.92
CA ILE A 7 -11.12 -2.41 -15.89
C ILE A 7 -10.73 -3.53 -14.92
N ALA A 8 -11.70 -4.34 -14.48
CA ALA A 8 -11.44 -5.46 -13.56
C ALA A 8 -10.53 -6.55 -14.15
N LYS A 9 -10.59 -6.78 -15.48
CA LYS A 9 -9.70 -7.73 -16.17
C LYS A 9 -8.30 -7.18 -16.36
N ASP A 10 -8.17 -5.89 -16.65
CA ASP A 10 -6.87 -5.21 -16.76
C ASP A 10 -6.20 -5.06 -15.38
N GLU A 11 -6.97 -4.91 -14.29
CA GLU A 11 -6.47 -4.92 -12.91
C GLU A 11 -5.90 -6.29 -12.51
N ALA A 12 -6.61 -7.39 -12.78
CA ALA A 12 -6.10 -8.73 -12.52
C ALA A 12 -4.84 -9.06 -13.35
N CYS A 13 -4.76 -8.53 -14.58
CA CYS A 13 -3.60 -8.66 -15.44
C CYS A 13 -2.41 -7.83 -14.91
N TRP A 14 -2.67 -6.61 -14.43
CA TRP A 14 -1.67 -5.75 -13.83
C TRP A 14 -1.14 -6.29 -12.49
N GLU A 15 -1.99 -6.86 -11.64
CA GLU A 15 -1.61 -7.51 -10.38
C GLU A 15 -0.68 -8.72 -10.61
N ALA A 16 -1.01 -9.57 -11.59
CA ALA A 16 -0.17 -10.71 -11.97
C ALA A 16 1.19 -10.28 -12.55
N GLU A 17 1.22 -9.20 -13.35
CA GLU A 17 2.47 -8.63 -13.86
C GLU A 17 3.34 -8.00 -12.76
N GLN A 18 2.75 -7.34 -11.76
CA GLN A 18 3.48 -6.79 -10.61
C GLN A 18 4.06 -7.89 -9.71
N GLU A 19 3.35 -9.00 -9.49
CA GLU A 19 3.86 -10.15 -8.74
C GLU A 19 5.03 -10.82 -9.46
N GLN A 20 4.91 -11.03 -10.78
CA GLN A 20 6.00 -11.61 -11.59
C GLN A 20 7.22 -10.69 -11.66
N GLN A 21 7.03 -9.37 -11.75
CA GLN A 21 8.13 -8.38 -11.72
C GLN A 21 8.84 -8.39 -10.35
N ASN A 22 8.10 -8.46 -9.26
CA ASN A 22 8.66 -8.54 -7.90
C ASN A 22 9.39 -9.87 -7.65
N ILE A 23 8.84 -11.00 -8.12
CA ILE A 23 9.48 -12.32 -8.06
C ILE A 23 10.74 -12.36 -8.93
N ALA A 24 10.71 -11.78 -10.13
CA ALA A 24 11.86 -11.71 -11.03
C ALA A 24 12.98 -10.81 -10.44
N GLU A 25 12.61 -9.72 -9.78
CA GLU A 25 13.57 -8.88 -9.06
C GLU A 25 14.20 -9.58 -7.85
N CYS A 26 13.41 -10.32 -7.07
CA CYS A 26 13.91 -11.17 -5.99
C CYS A 26 14.85 -12.27 -6.52
N LYS A 27 14.47 -12.98 -7.58
CA LYS A 27 15.29 -14.03 -8.20
C LYS A 27 16.59 -13.48 -8.80
N ARG A 28 16.56 -12.30 -9.43
CA ARG A 28 17.75 -11.61 -9.95
C ARG A 28 18.70 -11.20 -8.84
N LYS A 29 18.19 -10.71 -7.71
CA LYS A 29 18.99 -10.41 -6.50
C LYS A 29 19.61 -11.68 -5.89
N PHE A 30 18.94 -12.82 -5.98
CA PHE A 30 19.42 -14.11 -5.44
C PHE A 30 20.39 -14.85 -6.38
N SER A 31 20.20 -14.74 -7.70
CA SER A 31 21.07 -15.37 -8.71
C SER A 31 22.35 -14.58 -8.97
N SER A 32 22.37 -13.28 -8.70
CA SER A 32 23.58 -12.45 -8.83
C SER A 32 24.56 -12.63 -7.67
N SER A 33 24.15 -13.32 -6.59
CA SER A 33 25.05 -13.74 -5.50
C SER A 33 25.55 -15.17 -5.74
N GLY A 34 26.20 -15.39 -6.89
CA GLY A 34 27.15 -16.48 -7.06
C GLY A 34 28.56 -15.92 -6.91
N GLY A 35 29.10 -15.89 -5.68
CA GLY A 35 30.52 -15.62 -5.44
C GLY A 35 30.87 -14.65 -4.29
N GLU A 36 31.55 -15.23 -3.29
CA GLU A 36 32.43 -14.66 -2.25
C GLU A 36 31.85 -13.91 -1.03
N VAL A 37 31.89 -14.61 0.11
CA VAL A 37 31.73 -14.08 1.47
C VAL A 37 32.91 -13.15 1.78
N THR A 38 32.77 -11.87 1.46
CA THR A 38 33.59 -10.82 2.08
C THR A 38 32.69 -9.93 2.93
N GLN A 39 33.05 -9.85 4.22
CA GLN A 39 32.28 -9.19 5.26
C GLN A 39 31.86 -7.77 4.85
N PRO A 40 30.60 -7.39 5.06
CA PRO A 40 30.17 -6.06 4.68
C PRO A 40 30.67 -4.99 5.67
N ARG A 41 31.28 -3.95 5.11
CA ARG A 41 31.51 -2.69 5.82
C ARG A 41 30.15 -2.00 6.00
N LYS A 42 29.59 -2.06 7.23
CA LYS A 42 28.29 -1.49 7.69
C LYS A 42 27.82 -0.19 7.02
N GLY A 43 28.72 0.70 6.60
CA GLY A 43 28.38 1.99 5.98
C GLY A 43 27.96 1.95 4.50
N LYS A 44 28.32 0.92 3.73
CA LYS A 44 27.93 0.81 2.30
C LYS A 44 26.53 0.20 2.15
N GLU A 45 26.20 -0.79 2.97
CA GLU A 45 24.90 -1.44 2.97
C GLU A 45 23.77 -0.50 3.41
N ALA A 46 24.02 0.35 4.41
CA ALA A 46 23.05 1.33 4.89
C ALA A 46 22.60 2.31 3.79
N LYS A 47 23.52 2.76 2.93
CA LYS A 47 23.20 3.65 1.80
C LYS A 47 22.34 2.96 0.75
N VAL A 48 22.64 1.71 0.43
CA VAL A 48 21.87 0.92 -0.54
C VAL A 48 20.45 0.67 -0.04
N ILE A 49 20.29 0.40 1.27
CA ILE A 49 18.97 0.21 1.90
C ILE A 49 18.15 1.51 1.88
N ASP A 50 18.78 2.64 2.16
CA ASP A 50 18.13 3.95 2.14
C ASP A 50 17.63 4.32 0.73
N GLU A 51 18.46 4.13 -0.29
CA GLU A 51 18.09 4.34 -1.69
C GLU A 51 16.94 3.41 -2.12
N ALA A 52 16.96 2.16 -1.68
CA ALA A 52 15.88 1.21 -1.96
C ALA A 52 14.56 1.64 -1.31
N LYS A 53 14.59 2.09 -0.05
CA LYS A 53 13.41 2.62 0.66
C LYS A 53 12.84 3.86 -0.03
N LYS A 54 13.70 4.76 -0.52
CA LYS A 54 13.27 5.94 -1.27
C LYS A 54 12.54 5.57 -2.56
N LYS A 55 13.06 4.61 -3.33
CA LYS A 55 12.40 4.12 -4.56
C LYS A 55 11.05 3.45 -4.27
N LEU A 56 10.97 2.65 -3.21
CA LEU A 56 9.70 2.04 -2.77
C LEU A 56 8.68 3.11 -2.39
N ARG A 57 9.10 4.14 -1.67
CA ARG A 57 8.25 5.28 -1.30
C ARG A 57 7.76 6.04 -2.54
N GLU A 58 8.64 6.34 -3.49
CA GLU A 58 8.29 7.04 -4.73
C GLU A 58 7.25 6.24 -5.53
N ASN A 59 7.42 4.93 -5.68
CA ASN A 59 6.45 4.06 -6.35
C ASN A 59 5.10 4.05 -5.61
N ALA A 60 5.10 3.89 -4.28
CA ALA A 60 3.88 3.91 -3.48
C ALA A 60 3.10 5.23 -3.64
N ILE A 61 3.80 6.37 -3.59
CA ILE A 61 3.19 7.70 -3.79
C ILE A 61 2.61 7.82 -5.20
N GLN A 62 3.32 7.37 -6.23
CA GLN A 62 2.84 7.44 -7.61
C GLN A 62 1.56 6.62 -7.80
N LYS A 63 1.51 5.40 -7.28
CA LYS A 63 0.33 4.53 -7.36
C LYS A 63 -0.85 5.10 -6.57
N ASN A 64 -0.60 5.59 -5.36
CA ASN A 64 -1.63 6.24 -4.54
C ASN A 64 -2.18 7.49 -5.23
N SER A 65 -1.30 8.34 -5.79
CA SER A 65 -1.69 9.55 -6.52
C SER A 65 -2.56 9.22 -7.73
N ARG A 66 -2.21 8.19 -8.50
CA ARG A 66 -3.02 7.73 -9.64
C ARG A 66 -4.42 7.30 -9.19
N TRP A 67 -4.50 6.48 -8.15
CA TRP A 67 -5.79 6.08 -7.57
C TRP A 67 -6.61 7.30 -7.12
N MET A 68 -5.99 8.28 -6.45
CA MET A 68 -6.67 9.52 -6.07
C MET A 68 -7.22 10.29 -7.28
N TYR A 69 -6.48 10.36 -8.38
CA TYR A 69 -6.95 11.01 -9.60
C TYR A 69 -8.11 10.26 -10.25
N ASP A 70 -8.04 8.93 -10.30
CA ASP A 70 -9.04 8.07 -10.93
C ASP A 70 -10.40 8.15 -10.22
N VAL A 71 -10.41 8.22 -8.88
CA VAL A 71 -11.65 8.30 -8.08
C VAL A 71 -12.03 9.72 -7.64
N GLY A 72 -11.28 10.74 -8.05
CA GLY A 72 -11.59 12.14 -7.76
C GLY A 72 -11.40 12.54 -6.29
N ILE A 73 -10.41 11.97 -5.59
CA ILE A 73 -10.11 12.36 -4.20
C ILE A 73 -9.41 13.73 -4.19
N PRO A 74 -9.90 14.71 -3.40
CA PRO A 74 -9.24 16.01 -3.27
C PRO A 74 -7.82 15.88 -2.70
N PHE A 75 -6.85 16.66 -3.21
CA PHE A 75 -5.46 16.61 -2.74
C PHE A 75 -5.31 16.94 -1.26
N ASN A 76 -6.22 17.72 -0.70
CA ASN A 76 -6.22 18.02 0.74
C ASN A 76 -6.41 16.77 1.61
N ALA A 77 -6.88 15.64 1.05
CA ALA A 77 -6.99 14.36 1.74
C ALA A 77 -5.67 13.90 2.38
N VAL A 78 -4.52 14.28 1.80
CA VAL A 78 -3.20 13.88 2.33
C VAL A 78 -2.82 14.60 3.64
N ASN A 79 -3.52 15.68 3.98
CA ASN A 79 -3.28 16.47 5.18
C ASN A 79 -4.10 16.00 6.39
N TYR A 80 -4.99 15.02 6.22
CA TYR A 80 -5.77 14.49 7.33
C TYR A 80 -4.92 13.49 8.13
N ASP A 81 -4.95 13.62 9.45
CA ASP A 81 -4.18 12.80 10.39
C ASP A 81 -4.45 11.29 10.26
N ILE A 82 -5.62 10.91 9.73
CA ILE A 82 -6.03 9.52 9.52
C ILE A 82 -5.20 8.79 8.45
N LEU A 83 -4.54 9.51 7.52
CA LEU A 83 -3.79 8.88 6.44
C LEU A 83 -2.55 8.13 6.96
N GLY A 84 -1.87 8.66 7.97
CA GLY A 84 -0.69 8.02 8.57
C GLY A 84 -1.01 6.64 9.15
N PRO A 85 -1.96 6.53 10.09
CA PRO A 85 -2.41 5.25 10.65
C PRO A 85 -2.93 4.27 9.59
N ALA A 86 -3.62 4.76 8.55
CA ALA A 86 -4.10 3.90 7.46
C ALA A 86 -2.93 3.27 6.67
N ILE A 87 -1.91 4.06 6.30
CA ILE A 87 -0.72 3.56 5.61
C ILE A 87 0.06 2.59 6.50
N GLU A 88 0.17 2.89 7.80
CA GLU A 88 0.85 2.02 8.76
C GLU A 88 0.16 0.65 8.87
N ALA A 89 -1.18 0.63 9.01
CA ALA A 89 -1.94 -0.62 9.08
C ALA A 89 -1.77 -1.48 7.81
N ILE A 90 -1.80 -0.87 6.63
CA ILE A 90 -1.55 -1.58 5.36
C ILE A 90 -0.10 -2.10 5.31
N GLY A 91 0.87 -1.29 5.74
CA GLY A 91 2.28 -1.67 5.79
C GLY A 91 2.57 -2.82 6.76
N GLN A 92 1.89 -2.84 7.92
CA GLN A 92 2.00 -3.90 8.92
C GLN A 92 1.38 -5.22 8.41
N TYR A 93 0.29 -5.17 7.65
CA TYR A 93 -0.25 -6.35 6.98
C TYR A 93 0.76 -6.90 5.94
N GLY A 94 1.33 -6.02 5.12
CA GLY A 94 2.33 -6.36 4.11
C GLY A 94 1.77 -6.61 2.71
N SER A 95 2.64 -7.08 1.81
CA SER A 95 2.24 -7.40 0.42
C SER A 95 1.28 -8.59 0.40
N GLY A 96 0.14 -8.44 -0.27
CA GLY A 96 -0.89 -9.49 -0.36
C GLY A 96 -2.21 -9.14 0.31
N MET A 97 -2.32 -7.94 0.92
CA MET A 97 -3.62 -7.43 1.35
C MET A 97 -4.53 -7.28 0.13
N LYS A 98 -5.66 -7.97 0.15
CA LYS A 98 -6.69 -7.75 -0.87
C LYS A 98 -7.33 -6.38 -0.65
N PRO A 99 -7.64 -5.62 -1.72
CA PRO A 99 -8.43 -4.42 -1.59
C PRO A 99 -9.72 -4.69 -0.80
N PRO A 100 -10.14 -3.79 0.10
CA PRO A 100 -11.42 -3.93 0.78
C PRO A 100 -12.56 -4.01 -0.23
N SER A 101 -13.52 -4.92 0.01
CA SER A 101 -14.72 -4.98 -0.83
C SER A 101 -15.67 -3.82 -0.52
N TYR A 102 -16.52 -3.47 -1.49
CA TYR A 102 -17.55 -2.44 -1.31
C TYR A 102 -18.47 -2.74 -0.11
N TYR A 103 -18.83 -4.01 0.10
CA TYR A 103 -19.69 -4.42 1.21
C TYR A 103 -19.00 -4.24 2.56
N GLU A 104 -17.74 -4.64 2.67
CA GLU A 104 -16.96 -4.48 3.91
C GLU A 104 -16.89 -3.01 4.33
N VAL A 105 -16.54 -2.12 3.39
CA VAL A 105 -16.41 -0.69 3.68
C VAL A 105 -17.76 -0.08 4.04
N ARG A 106 -18.80 -0.34 3.24
CA ARG A 106 -20.11 0.31 3.38
C ARG A 106 -20.91 -0.17 4.59
N VAL A 107 -20.81 -1.45 4.94
CA VAL A 107 -21.65 -2.04 5.99
C VAL A 107 -20.83 -2.15 7.26
N LYS A 108 -19.90 -3.11 7.29
CA LYS A 108 -19.18 -3.48 8.50
C LYS A 108 -18.33 -2.34 9.06
N TYR A 109 -17.48 -1.74 8.22
CA TYR A 109 -16.54 -0.72 8.71
C TYR A 109 -17.21 0.63 8.94
N LEU A 110 -18.26 0.97 8.19
CA LEU A 110 -19.07 2.16 8.48
C LEU A 110 -19.79 2.03 9.83
N GLU A 111 -20.38 0.86 10.14
CA GLU A 111 -21.01 0.60 11.43
C GLU A 111 -20.00 0.73 12.59
N ASN A 112 -18.79 0.21 12.41
CA ASN A 112 -17.71 0.34 13.39
C ASN A 112 -17.32 1.80 13.65
N GLU A 113 -17.18 2.63 12.60
CA GLU A 113 -16.86 4.06 12.75
C GLU A 113 -17.99 4.85 13.42
N LEU A 114 -19.26 4.48 13.15
CA LEU A 114 -20.42 5.05 13.84
C LEU A 114 -20.41 4.71 15.33
N GLU A 115 -20.12 3.46 15.69
CA GLU A 115 -20.00 3.04 17.09
C GLU A 115 -18.85 3.78 17.78
N HIS A 116 -17.68 3.86 17.13
CA HIS A 116 -16.52 4.60 17.64
C HIS A 116 -16.89 6.05 17.94
N THR A 117 -17.50 6.74 16.98
CA THR A 117 -17.92 8.15 17.13
C THR A 117 -18.94 8.31 18.25
N ASN A 118 -19.92 7.41 18.37
CA ASN A 118 -20.91 7.45 19.44
C ASN A 118 -20.29 7.25 20.82
N ASN A 119 -19.32 6.36 20.94
CA ASN A 119 -18.62 6.11 22.20
C ASN A 119 -17.76 7.31 22.61
N VAL A 120 -17.08 7.95 21.65
CA VAL A 120 -16.42 9.24 21.88
C VAL A 120 -17.47 10.25 22.34
N LEU A 121 -18.57 10.47 21.64
CA LEU A 121 -19.58 11.46 22.04
C LEU A 121 -20.20 11.22 23.43
N LYS A 122 -20.37 9.96 23.84
CA LYS A 122 -20.84 9.61 25.19
C LYS A 122 -19.82 10.00 26.26
N SER A 123 -18.53 9.68 26.04
CA SER A 123 -17.48 10.00 27.00
C SER A 123 -17.25 11.50 27.21
N TRP A 124 -17.79 12.36 26.33
CA TRP A 124 -17.75 13.82 26.49
C TRP A 124 -19.00 14.38 27.20
N LYS A 125 -20.08 13.60 27.29
CA LYS A 125 -21.34 14.00 27.95
C LYS A 125 -21.40 13.58 29.42
N ASP A 126 -20.59 12.59 29.81
CA ASP A 126 -20.39 12.15 31.19
C ASP A 126 -19.38 13.05 31.92
#